data_AF-A0A9E8NEF2-F1
#
_entry.id   AF-A0A9E8NEF2-F1
#
_cell.length_a   1.000
_cell.length_b   1.000
_cell.length_c   1.000
_cell.angle_alpha   90.00
_cell.angle_beta   90.00
_cell.angle_gamma   90.00
#
_symmetry.space_group_name_H-M   'P 1'
#
loop_
_entity.id
_entity.type
_entity.pdbx_description
1 polymer ?
#
loop_
_entity_poly.entity_id
_entity_poly.type
_entity_poly.pdbx_seq_one_letter_code
_entity_poly.pdbx_strand_id
1 'polypeptide(L)'
;MLKSVLSRDFYSFATLFTALLIVSGIFQGIIVLGLGSRTLTVGAFYPWLLVYAFIFVVASFASLQYFWYKSYKAAFVFGLISAVVNLWQYILIYNILLFRSLQQIYIGSCVVLLSVGILSGLSLIFSNANEKPLLKWAGVVSVILGPVLLVTMLWSVNTLDVPFRTLLEKIHRGVSILGVLAPILFLLNLRSESKLLTDTGEKTPPIVWRELAKVLAILGMLFFGTMFAGESVRSGSHRAYVPTPFEKKQAEAFGARNYVNGNGDTLRYRLITPIDYDSTKQYPLVVCLHHGGAHGTDNVRQLTADPAPFLSNDTNREKYPAFIFMPQCPEGYGFGGIDGYPTIDTLVFNAIKSIEKQYLIDAKRRYVIGISGGGYGSWHFISTHPEMFAAAIPICGGGHARYGKALVNMPIWAFHGARDRLAPVSGTREIIHAIEKAGGKPKYSEFAYAGHDIWNDVRDAPGLLDWLFAQKRK
;
A
#
# COMPACT_ATOMS: atom_id res chain seq x y z
N MET A 1 -53.41 -18.39 9.68
CA MET A 1 -52.01 -18.79 9.92
C MET A 1 -51.44 -17.93 11.04
N LEU A 2 -51.23 -18.51 12.21
CA LEU A 2 -50.66 -17.83 13.39
C LEU A 2 -49.28 -17.26 13.03
N LYS A 3 -49.10 -15.94 13.14
CA LYS A 3 -47.77 -15.31 13.07
C LYS A 3 -46.95 -15.82 14.27
N SER A 4 -46.00 -16.72 14.04
CA SER A 4 -45.17 -17.36 15.08
C SER A 4 -44.16 -16.39 15.72
N VAL A 5 -44.56 -15.64 16.75
CA VAL A 5 -43.78 -14.52 17.32
C VAL A 5 -42.28 -14.85 17.43
N LEU A 6 -41.40 -13.94 16.99
CA LEU A 6 -39.93 -14.11 17.12
C LEU A 6 -39.58 -14.39 18.59
N SER A 7 -38.81 -15.46 18.82
CA SER A 7 -38.47 -15.90 20.17
C SER A 7 -37.48 -14.96 20.86
N ARG A 8 -37.44 -15.03 22.20
CA ARG A 8 -36.45 -14.31 23.02
C ARG A 8 -35.02 -14.66 22.63
N ASP A 9 -34.78 -15.92 22.28
CA ASP A 9 -33.49 -16.41 21.79
C ASP A 9 -33.07 -15.74 20.48
N PHE A 10 -34.01 -15.52 19.56
CA PHE A 10 -33.73 -14.79 18.32
C PHE A 10 -33.29 -13.36 18.62
N TYR A 11 -34.02 -12.63 19.46
CA TYR A 11 -33.64 -11.25 19.80
C TYR A 11 -32.30 -11.19 20.52
N SER A 12 -32.01 -12.13 21.43
CA SER A 12 -30.71 -12.24 22.08
C SER A 12 -29.58 -12.45 21.06
N PHE A 13 -29.76 -13.39 20.14
CA PHE A 13 -28.80 -13.68 19.07
C PHE A 13 -28.58 -12.48 18.14
N ALA A 14 -29.66 -11.88 17.64
CA ALA A 14 -29.62 -10.71 16.76
C ALA A 14 -28.98 -9.50 17.45
N THR A 15 -29.29 -9.28 18.73
CA THR A 15 -28.71 -8.22 19.55
C THR A 15 -27.19 -8.39 19.69
N LEU A 16 -26.71 -9.60 19.98
CA LEU A 16 -25.28 -9.85 20.12
C LEU A 16 -24.52 -9.57 18.82
N PHE A 17 -24.93 -10.16 17.70
CA PHE A 17 -24.20 -9.99 16.44
C PHE A 17 -24.30 -8.57 15.87
N THR A 18 -25.42 -7.87 16.10
CA THR A 18 -25.51 -6.43 15.77
C THR A 18 -24.57 -5.62 16.66
N ALA A 19 -24.44 -5.94 17.96
CA ALA A 19 -23.50 -5.28 18.85
C ALA A 19 -22.03 -5.57 18.47
N LEU A 20 -21.68 -6.81 18.14
CA LEU A 20 -20.34 -7.16 17.65
C LEU A 20 -20.00 -6.44 16.35
N LEU A 21 -20.97 -6.29 15.44
CA LEU A 21 -20.80 -5.53 14.21
C LEU A 21 -20.50 -4.05 14.50
N ILE A 22 -21.25 -3.43 15.42
CA ILE A 22 -21.03 -2.04 15.83
C ILE A 22 -19.64 -1.86 16.45
N VAL A 23 -19.29 -2.68 17.43
CA VAL A 23 -17.99 -2.58 18.13
C VAL A 23 -16.84 -2.81 17.16
N SER A 24 -16.93 -3.83 16.31
CA SER A 24 -15.91 -4.11 15.30
C SER A 24 -15.81 -2.99 14.25
N GLY A 25 -16.93 -2.39 13.87
CA GLY A 25 -16.98 -1.27 12.92
C GLY A 25 -16.33 0.00 13.49
N ILE A 26 -16.61 0.33 14.76
CA ILE A 26 -15.94 1.42 15.47
C ILE A 26 -14.44 1.15 15.57
N PHE A 27 -14.06 -0.05 16.02
CA PHE A 27 -12.67 -0.45 16.18
C PHE A 27 -11.88 -0.38 14.87
N GLN A 28 -12.40 -0.96 13.79
CA GLN A 28 -11.81 -0.86 12.45
C GLN A 28 -11.74 0.60 11.98
N GLY A 29 -12.80 1.38 12.20
CA GLY A 29 -12.86 2.79 11.84
C GLY A 29 -11.77 3.63 12.49
N ILE A 30 -11.53 3.44 13.79
CA ILE A 30 -10.44 4.11 14.53
C ILE A 30 -9.08 3.78 13.92
N ILE A 31 -8.83 2.50 13.63
CA ILE A 31 -7.56 2.08 13.00
C ILE A 31 -7.40 2.69 11.62
N VAL A 32 -8.45 2.64 10.79
CA VAL A 32 -8.44 3.19 9.42
C VAL A 32 -8.24 4.71 9.43
N LEU A 33 -8.82 5.43 10.40
CA LEU A 33 -8.57 6.86 10.57
C LEU A 33 -7.10 7.16 10.87
N GLY A 34 -6.47 6.37 11.73
CA GLY A 34 -5.08 6.58 12.14
C GLY A 34 -4.06 6.15 11.08
N LEU A 35 -4.25 4.99 10.47
CA LEU A 35 -3.29 4.41 9.52
C LEU A 35 -3.53 4.83 8.07
N GLY A 36 -4.76 5.16 7.72
CA GLY A 36 -5.16 5.44 6.34
C GLY A 36 -4.98 4.22 5.43
N SER A 37 -4.42 4.43 4.23
CA SER A 37 -4.20 3.38 3.22
C SER A 37 -3.26 2.26 3.71
N ARG A 38 -2.41 2.54 4.71
CA ARG A 38 -1.50 1.57 5.33
C ARG A 38 -2.22 0.45 6.07
N THR A 39 -3.49 0.64 6.40
CA THR A 39 -4.32 -0.41 7.02
C THR A 39 -4.30 -1.70 6.18
N LEU A 40 -4.35 -1.57 4.85
CA LEU A 40 -4.38 -2.71 3.93
C LEU A 40 -3.03 -3.46 3.86
N THR A 41 -1.96 -2.88 4.40
CA THR A 41 -0.62 -3.47 4.40
C THR A 41 -0.24 -4.13 5.73
N VAL A 42 -1.07 -3.98 6.76
CA VAL A 42 -0.87 -4.64 8.06
C VAL A 42 -1.14 -6.14 7.89
N GLY A 43 -0.23 -7.01 8.30
CA GLY A 43 -0.37 -8.47 8.11
C GLY A 43 -1.63 -9.04 8.76
N ALA A 44 -1.96 -8.55 9.95
CA ALA A 44 -3.15 -8.90 10.70
C ALA A 44 -4.46 -8.29 10.15
N PHE A 45 -4.42 -7.42 9.13
CA PHE A 45 -5.64 -6.94 8.49
C PHE A 45 -6.39 -8.05 7.77
N TYR A 46 -5.67 -8.97 7.13
CA TYR A 46 -6.26 -10.11 6.43
C TYR A 46 -7.15 -10.99 7.33
N PRO A 47 -6.65 -11.55 8.43
CA PRO A 47 -7.48 -12.40 9.26
C PRO A 47 -8.55 -11.59 10.03
N TRP A 48 -8.29 -10.32 10.35
CA TRP A 48 -9.30 -9.42 10.88
C TRP A 48 -10.48 -9.22 9.92
N LEU A 49 -10.21 -9.01 8.63
CA LEU A 49 -11.23 -8.83 7.60
C LEU A 49 -12.15 -10.05 7.52
N LEU A 50 -11.61 -11.27 7.66
CA LEU A 50 -12.40 -12.51 7.66
C LEU A 50 -13.34 -12.59 8.86
N VAL A 51 -12.86 -12.24 10.06
CA VAL A 51 -13.70 -12.19 11.27
C VAL A 51 -14.79 -11.13 11.12
N TYR A 52 -14.43 -9.94 10.63
CA TYR A 52 -15.39 -8.87 10.41
C TYR A 52 -16.47 -9.26 9.40
N ALA A 53 -16.07 -9.88 8.27
CA ALA A 53 -16.98 -10.39 7.26
C ALA A 53 -17.92 -11.48 7.82
N PHE A 54 -17.40 -12.39 8.66
CA PHE A 54 -18.22 -13.39 9.34
C PHE A 54 -19.28 -12.76 10.25
N ILE A 55 -18.88 -11.82 11.12
CA ILE A 55 -19.80 -11.09 12.01
C ILE A 55 -20.87 -10.36 11.19
N PHE A 56 -20.46 -9.69 10.10
CA PHE A 56 -21.36 -9.02 9.18
C PHE A 56 -22.39 -9.98 8.57
N VAL A 57 -21.97 -11.10 8.00
CA VAL A 57 -22.88 -12.08 7.37
C VAL A 57 -23.92 -12.59 8.37
N VAL A 58 -23.51 -12.91 9.59
CA VAL A 58 -24.43 -13.41 10.63
C VAL A 58 -25.39 -12.30 11.08
N ALA A 59 -24.93 -11.07 11.26
CA ALA A 59 -25.77 -9.94 11.61
C ALA A 59 -26.79 -9.61 10.49
N SER A 60 -26.37 -9.64 9.23
CA SER A 60 -27.24 -9.46 8.06
C SER A 60 -28.28 -10.57 7.95
N PHE A 61 -27.91 -11.82 8.22
CA PHE A 61 -28.87 -12.92 8.24
C PHE A 61 -29.96 -12.69 9.31
N ALA A 62 -29.57 -12.28 10.52
CA ALA A 62 -30.52 -11.96 11.58
C ALA A 62 -31.45 -10.79 11.21
N SER A 63 -30.92 -9.72 10.60
CA SER A 63 -31.76 -8.59 10.18
C SER A 63 -32.74 -8.97 9.06
N LEU A 64 -32.31 -9.80 8.10
CA LEU A 64 -33.18 -10.34 7.06
C LEU A 64 -34.29 -11.22 7.63
N GLN A 65 -33.96 -12.11 8.58
CA GLN A 65 -34.98 -12.90 9.27
C GLN A 65 -36.00 -12.01 10.01
N TYR A 66 -35.52 -10.94 10.67
CA TYR A 66 -36.41 -9.98 11.32
C TYR A 66 -37.34 -9.29 10.29
N PHE A 67 -36.81 -8.78 9.18
CA PHE A 67 -37.62 -8.11 8.14
C PHE A 67 -38.61 -9.06 7.47
N TRP A 68 -38.20 -10.28 7.17
CA TRP A 68 -39.08 -11.33 6.64
C TRP A 68 -40.25 -11.58 7.60
N TYR A 69 -39.92 -11.83 8.86
CA TYR A 69 -40.91 -12.17 9.87
C TYR A 69 -41.90 -11.02 10.15
N LYS A 70 -41.40 -9.78 10.20
CA LYS A 70 -42.24 -8.57 10.32
C LYS A 70 -42.97 -8.20 9.04
N SER A 71 -42.78 -8.96 7.95
CA SER A 71 -43.38 -8.71 6.64
C SER A 71 -42.97 -7.36 6.03
N TYR A 72 -41.78 -6.86 6.36
CA TYR A 72 -41.19 -5.65 5.78
C TYR A 72 -40.53 -5.98 4.42
N LYS A 73 -41.36 -6.24 3.40
CA LYS A 73 -40.93 -6.77 2.09
C LYS A 73 -39.82 -5.93 1.41
N ALA A 74 -39.99 -4.60 1.36
CA ALA A 74 -38.99 -3.73 0.73
C ALA A 74 -37.66 -3.74 1.50
N ALA A 75 -37.71 -3.63 2.83
CA ALA A 75 -36.53 -3.72 3.68
C ALA A 75 -35.82 -5.06 3.56
N PHE A 76 -36.57 -6.16 3.41
CA PHE A 76 -36.01 -7.49 3.15
C PHE A 76 -35.28 -7.56 1.80
N VAL A 77 -35.92 -7.13 0.71
CA VAL A 77 -35.32 -7.21 -0.64
C VAL A 77 -34.07 -6.34 -0.74
N PHE A 78 -34.15 -5.06 -0.36
CA PHE A 78 -32.98 -4.17 -0.43
C PHE A 78 -31.92 -4.53 0.60
N GLY A 79 -32.31 -5.04 1.77
CA GLY A 79 -31.39 -5.62 2.74
C GLY A 79 -30.62 -6.81 2.17
N LEU A 80 -31.28 -7.68 1.39
CA LEU A 80 -30.66 -8.85 0.79
C LEU A 80 -29.66 -8.45 -0.29
N ILE A 81 -30.05 -7.51 -1.16
CA ILE A 81 -29.15 -6.94 -2.18
C ILE A 81 -27.93 -6.31 -1.49
N SER A 82 -28.13 -5.53 -0.43
CA SER A 82 -27.06 -4.93 0.35
C SER A 82 -26.12 -5.96 0.97
N ALA A 83 -26.66 -7.03 1.56
CA ALA A 83 -25.86 -8.10 2.15
C ALA A 83 -24.99 -8.81 1.08
N VAL A 84 -25.56 -9.10 -0.09
CA VAL A 84 -24.84 -9.73 -1.21
C VAL A 84 -23.72 -8.83 -1.73
N VAL A 85 -23.99 -7.53 -1.93
CA VAL A 85 -22.99 -6.57 -2.42
C VAL A 85 -21.87 -6.36 -1.40
N ASN A 86 -22.17 -6.30 -0.10
CA ASN A 86 -21.15 -6.23 0.94
C ASN A 86 -20.29 -7.50 0.98
N LEU A 87 -20.91 -8.68 0.88
CA LEU A 87 -20.16 -9.94 0.82
C LEU A 87 -19.22 -9.97 -0.39
N TRP A 88 -19.72 -9.54 -1.56
CA TRP A 88 -18.89 -9.37 -2.75
C TRP A 88 -17.75 -8.39 -2.51
N GLN A 89 -17.98 -7.28 -1.81
CA GLN A 89 -16.93 -6.32 -1.47
C GLN A 89 -15.82 -6.97 -0.61
N TYR A 90 -16.17 -7.77 0.39
CA TYR A 90 -15.17 -8.47 1.20
C TYR A 90 -14.38 -9.49 0.38
N ILE A 91 -15.05 -10.24 -0.48
CA ILE A 91 -14.40 -11.18 -1.41
C ILE A 91 -13.46 -10.44 -2.36
N LEU A 92 -13.88 -9.27 -2.87
CA LEU A 92 -13.06 -8.46 -3.75
C LEU A 92 -11.81 -7.94 -3.03
N ILE A 93 -11.96 -7.36 -1.82
CA ILE A 93 -10.83 -6.90 -1.02
C ILE A 93 -9.90 -8.08 -0.70
N TYR A 94 -10.45 -9.24 -0.34
CA TYR A 94 -9.67 -10.46 -0.11
C TYR A 94 -8.83 -10.86 -1.33
N ASN A 95 -9.42 -10.84 -2.53
CA ASN A 95 -8.71 -11.14 -3.78
C ASN A 95 -7.63 -10.08 -4.10
N ILE A 96 -7.93 -8.80 -3.85
CA ILE A 96 -6.96 -7.71 -4.00
C ILE A 96 -5.78 -7.89 -3.03
N LEU A 97 -6.00 -8.37 -1.81
CA LEU A 97 -4.95 -8.55 -0.82
C LEU A 97 -4.08 -9.78 -1.12
N LEU A 98 -4.68 -10.94 -1.42
CA LEU A 98 -3.94 -12.18 -1.62
C LEU A 98 -3.36 -12.33 -3.03
N PHE A 99 -4.14 -11.99 -4.05
CA PHE A 99 -3.79 -12.28 -5.43
C PHE A 99 -3.44 -11.03 -6.23
N ARG A 100 -3.64 -9.83 -5.63
CA ARG A 100 -3.48 -8.52 -6.30
C ARG A 100 -4.28 -8.42 -7.60
N SER A 101 -5.35 -9.21 -7.71
CA SER A 101 -6.26 -9.24 -8.85
C SER A 101 -7.47 -8.32 -8.59
N LEU A 102 -8.20 -7.96 -9.65
CA LEU A 102 -9.46 -7.22 -9.60
C LEU A 102 -9.38 -5.78 -9.03
N GLN A 103 -8.19 -5.21 -8.89
CA GLN A 103 -8.01 -3.82 -8.41
C GLN A 103 -8.73 -2.79 -9.31
N GLN A 104 -8.78 -3.05 -10.62
CA GLN A 104 -9.41 -2.20 -11.62
C GLN A 104 -10.92 -2.00 -11.42
N ILE A 105 -11.60 -2.95 -10.76
CA ILE A 105 -13.04 -2.84 -10.47
C ILE A 105 -13.33 -2.31 -9.07
N TYR A 106 -12.32 -2.04 -8.24
CA TYR A 106 -12.49 -1.66 -6.84
C TYR A 106 -13.30 -0.37 -6.67
N ILE A 107 -12.97 0.69 -7.41
CA ILE A 107 -13.72 1.96 -7.32
C ILE A 107 -15.17 1.79 -7.76
N GLY A 108 -15.40 1.07 -8.87
CA GLY A 108 -16.74 0.76 -9.35
C GLY A 108 -17.56 -0.03 -8.32
N SER A 109 -16.94 -1.02 -7.66
CA SER A 109 -17.60 -1.79 -6.60
C SER A 109 -17.99 -0.93 -5.38
N CYS A 110 -17.15 0.04 -5.00
CA CYS A 110 -17.47 0.96 -3.90
C CYS A 110 -18.66 1.87 -4.24
N VAL A 111 -18.78 2.31 -5.50
CA VAL A 111 -19.95 3.07 -5.97
C VAL A 111 -21.23 2.25 -5.86
N VAL A 112 -21.19 0.97 -6.29
CA VAL A 112 -22.34 0.06 -6.18
C VAL A 112 -22.70 -0.17 -4.71
N LEU A 113 -21.71 -0.42 -3.86
CA LEU A 113 -21.89 -0.61 -2.41
C LEU A 113 -22.61 0.58 -1.76
N LEU A 114 -22.12 1.80 -1.98
CA LEU A 114 -22.71 3.01 -1.40
C LEU A 114 -24.11 3.28 -1.96
N SER A 115 -24.32 3.06 -3.26
CA SER A 115 -25.62 3.23 -3.91
C SER A 115 -26.67 2.28 -3.34
N VAL A 116 -26.32 1.00 -3.17
CA VAL A 116 -27.21 0.00 -2.56
C VAL A 116 -27.47 0.30 -1.08
N GLY A 117 -26.48 0.85 -0.36
CA GLY A 117 -26.67 1.35 1.00
C GLY A 117 -27.74 2.45 1.09
N ILE A 118 -27.73 3.41 0.15
CA ILE A 118 -28.74 4.47 0.05
C ILE A 118 -30.12 3.86 -0.23
N LEU A 119 -30.22 2.94 -1.18
CA LEU A 119 -31.49 2.26 -1.51
C LEU A 119 -32.04 1.46 -0.32
N SER A 120 -31.16 0.77 0.42
CA SER A 120 -31.54 0.10 1.67
C SER A 120 -32.06 1.10 2.71
N GLY A 121 -31.44 2.27 2.84
CA GLY A 121 -31.93 3.34 3.72
C GLY A 121 -33.31 3.86 3.32
N LEU A 122 -33.51 4.13 2.03
CA LEU A 122 -34.81 4.57 1.47
C LEU A 122 -35.90 3.52 1.73
N SER A 123 -35.58 2.23 1.64
CA SER A 123 -36.52 1.15 1.92
C SER A 123 -37.04 1.18 3.36
N LEU A 124 -36.24 1.65 4.33
CA LEU A 124 -36.68 1.78 5.74
C LEU A 124 -37.56 3.02 5.96
N ILE A 125 -37.41 4.06 5.14
CA ILE A 125 -38.17 5.32 5.26
C ILE A 125 -39.54 5.21 4.59
N PHE A 126 -39.59 4.59 3.42
CA PHE A 126 -40.76 4.63 2.52
C PHE A 126 -41.55 3.31 2.47
N SER A 127 -41.21 2.33 3.30
CA SER A 127 -41.99 1.08 3.44
C SER A 127 -42.60 0.95 4.83
N ASN A 128 -43.40 -0.12 5.04
CA ASN A 128 -44.02 -0.46 6.32
C ASN A 128 -43.03 -0.59 7.49
N ALA A 129 -41.73 -0.71 7.22
CA ALA A 129 -40.70 -0.64 8.28
C ALA A 129 -40.69 0.72 9.02
N ASN A 130 -41.20 1.79 8.39
CA ASN A 130 -41.25 3.13 8.97
C ASN A 130 -42.23 3.28 10.14
N GLU A 131 -43.11 2.30 10.36
CA GLU A 131 -43.97 2.19 11.53
C GLU A 131 -43.14 2.11 12.82
N LYS A 132 -41.89 1.68 12.73
CA LYS A 132 -40.91 1.70 13.82
C LYS A 132 -40.04 2.96 13.70
N PRO A 133 -40.16 3.93 14.64
CA PRO A 133 -39.40 5.18 14.55
C PRO A 133 -37.88 4.98 14.47
N LEU A 134 -37.33 4.01 15.20
CA LEU A 134 -35.90 3.70 15.20
C LEU A 134 -35.43 3.16 13.83
N LEU A 135 -36.23 2.34 13.15
CA LEU A 135 -35.91 1.86 11.80
C LEU A 135 -35.99 2.98 10.77
N LYS A 136 -37.00 3.86 10.88
CA LYS A 136 -37.10 5.05 10.04
C LYS A 136 -35.85 5.93 10.17
N TRP A 137 -35.42 6.22 11.40
CA TRP A 137 -34.21 7.00 11.65
C TRP A 137 -32.94 6.30 11.18
N ALA A 138 -32.85 4.97 11.27
CA ALA A 138 -31.73 4.21 10.69
C ALA A 138 -31.66 4.39 9.16
N GLY A 139 -32.83 4.45 8.50
CA GLY A 139 -32.95 4.80 7.10
C GLY A 139 -32.47 6.22 6.80
N VAL A 140 -32.95 7.22 7.57
CA VAL A 140 -32.56 8.63 7.41
C VAL A 140 -31.04 8.81 7.52
N VAL A 141 -30.42 8.22 8.55
CA VAL A 141 -28.96 8.26 8.72
C VAL A 141 -28.24 7.70 7.49
N SER A 142 -28.67 6.55 6.99
CA SER A 142 -28.07 5.92 5.80
C SER A 142 -28.18 6.81 4.54
N VAL A 143 -29.33 7.46 4.36
CA VAL A 143 -29.59 8.35 3.21
C VAL A 143 -28.83 9.68 3.31
N ILE A 144 -28.50 10.16 4.51
CA ILE A 144 -27.67 11.36 4.71
C ILE A 144 -26.18 11.03 4.50
N LEU A 145 -25.68 9.95 5.09
CA LEU A 145 -24.26 9.61 5.04
C LEU A 145 -23.83 9.07 3.67
N GLY A 146 -24.69 8.30 3.00
CA GLY A 146 -24.39 7.66 1.72
C GLY A 146 -23.92 8.64 0.62
N PRO A 147 -24.67 9.71 0.32
CA PRO A 147 -24.27 10.71 -0.67
C PRO A 147 -22.97 11.43 -0.30
N VAL A 148 -22.76 11.75 0.99
CA VAL A 148 -21.50 12.38 1.44
C VAL A 148 -20.32 11.46 1.18
N LEU A 149 -20.43 10.17 1.52
CA LEU A 149 -19.38 9.17 1.26
C LEU A 149 -19.13 8.98 -0.24
N LEU A 150 -20.20 8.95 -1.06
CA LEU A 150 -20.10 8.79 -2.50
C LEU A 150 -19.40 9.98 -3.16
N VAL A 151 -19.83 11.21 -2.82
CA VAL A 151 -19.26 12.45 -3.36
C VAL A 151 -17.81 12.61 -2.95
N THR A 152 -17.50 12.43 -1.66
CA THR A 152 -16.11 12.57 -1.18
C THR A 152 -15.18 11.53 -1.81
N MET A 153 -15.64 10.30 -2.02
CA MET A 153 -14.87 9.26 -2.71
C MET A 153 -14.64 9.61 -4.19
N LEU A 154 -15.70 9.92 -4.93
CA LEU A 154 -15.59 10.23 -6.36
C LEU A 154 -14.72 11.46 -6.58
N TRP A 155 -14.87 12.50 -5.77
CA TRP A 155 -14.06 13.70 -5.91
C TRP A 155 -12.59 13.44 -5.55
N SER A 156 -12.34 12.65 -4.50
CA SER A 156 -10.98 12.25 -4.11
C SER A 156 -10.26 11.49 -5.22
N VAL A 157 -10.96 10.66 -6.00
CA VAL A 157 -10.36 9.88 -7.09
C VAL A 157 -10.09 10.75 -8.33
N ASN A 158 -10.88 11.80 -8.55
CA ASN A 158 -10.80 12.64 -9.75
C ASN A 158 -9.98 13.94 -9.57
N THR A 159 -9.59 14.31 -8.35
CA THR A 159 -8.78 15.52 -8.11
C THR A 159 -7.29 15.25 -8.23
N LEU A 160 -6.59 16.17 -8.91
CA LEU A 160 -5.12 16.17 -9.04
C LEU A 160 -4.42 16.96 -7.91
N ASP A 161 -5.17 17.76 -7.15
CA ASP A 161 -4.64 18.53 -6.03
C ASP A 161 -4.44 17.64 -4.79
N VAL A 162 -3.18 17.37 -4.44
CA VAL A 162 -2.80 16.39 -3.41
C VAL A 162 -3.23 16.81 -1.99
N PRO A 163 -2.99 18.06 -1.53
CA PRO A 163 -3.56 18.56 -0.27
C PRO A 163 -5.08 18.38 -0.17
N PHE A 164 -5.80 18.76 -1.23
CA PHE A 164 -7.26 18.68 -1.24
C PHE A 164 -7.78 17.23 -1.31
N ARG A 165 -7.13 16.37 -2.11
CA ARG A 165 -7.38 14.92 -2.10
C ARG A 165 -7.21 14.33 -0.70
N THR A 166 -6.12 14.67 -0.01
CA THR A 166 -5.83 14.19 1.33
C THR A 166 -6.89 14.64 2.34
N LEU A 167 -7.37 15.88 2.20
CA LEU A 167 -8.49 16.40 3.00
C LEU A 167 -9.77 15.59 2.74
N LEU A 168 -10.13 15.36 1.47
CA LEU A 168 -11.29 14.55 1.09
C LEU A 168 -11.22 13.12 1.64
N GLU A 169 -10.05 12.47 1.56
CA GLU A 169 -9.83 11.14 2.13
C GLU A 169 -9.98 11.13 3.67
N LYS A 170 -9.52 12.19 4.36
CA LYS A 170 -9.72 12.35 5.81
C LYS A 170 -11.20 12.53 6.15
N ILE A 171 -11.91 13.39 5.41
CA ILE A 171 -13.36 13.59 5.59
C ILE A 171 -14.10 12.28 5.34
N HIS A 172 -13.82 11.60 4.23
CA HIS A 172 -14.45 10.33 3.88
C HIS A 172 -14.28 9.27 4.98
N ARG A 173 -13.06 9.10 5.50
CA ARG A 173 -12.79 8.17 6.61
C ARG A 173 -13.46 8.59 7.93
N GLY A 174 -13.55 9.89 8.20
CA GLY A 174 -14.24 10.40 9.39
C GLY A 174 -15.74 10.14 9.32
N VAL A 175 -16.35 10.43 8.18
CA VAL A 175 -17.79 10.21 7.93
C VAL A 175 -18.12 8.71 7.92
N SER A 176 -17.23 7.84 7.42
CA SER A 176 -17.53 6.41 7.32
C SER A 176 -17.71 5.74 8.69
N ILE A 177 -17.06 6.24 9.74
CA ILE A 177 -17.27 5.78 11.12
C ILE A 177 -18.69 6.05 11.58
N LEU A 178 -19.30 7.18 11.17
CA LEU A 178 -20.68 7.51 11.52
C LEU A 178 -21.69 6.50 10.91
N GLY A 179 -21.25 5.66 9.96
CA GLY A 179 -22.05 4.57 9.43
C GLY A 179 -22.56 3.59 10.49
N VAL A 180 -21.92 3.50 11.67
CA VAL A 180 -22.37 2.64 12.78
C VAL A 180 -23.64 3.15 13.47
N LEU A 181 -24.07 4.39 13.21
CA LEU A 181 -25.29 4.94 13.80
C LEU A 181 -26.55 4.20 13.34
N ALA A 182 -26.62 3.75 12.08
CA ALA A 182 -27.75 2.97 11.57
C ALA A 182 -27.90 1.60 12.29
N PRO A 183 -26.86 0.75 12.42
CA PRO A 183 -26.97 -0.48 13.19
C PRO A 183 -27.19 -0.24 14.69
N ILE A 184 -26.73 0.87 15.28
CA ILE A 184 -27.08 1.24 16.67
C ILE A 184 -28.60 1.41 16.80
N LEU A 185 -29.24 2.14 15.88
CA LEU A 185 -30.69 2.32 15.89
C LEU A 185 -31.43 0.99 15.69
N PHE A 186 -30.92 0.11 14.84
CA PHE A 186 -31.45 -1.25 14.69
C PHE A 186 -31.32 -2.08 15.97
N LEU A 187 -30.16 -2.02 16.64
CA LEU A 187 -29.92 -2.68 17.94
C LEU A 187 -30.90 -2.21 19.01
N LEU A 188 -31.15 -0.90 19.10
CA LEU A 188 -32.10 -0.33 20.04
C LEU A 188 -33.53 -0.79 19.74
N ASN A 189 -33.89 -0.94 18.46
CA ASN A 189 -35.18 -1.49 18.05
C ASN A 189 -35.33 -2.96 18.45
N LEU A 190 -34.31 -3.79 18.25
CA LEU A 190 -34.33 -5.19 18.69
C LEU A 190 -34.49 -5.29 20.22
N ARG A 191 -33.78 -4.44 20.97
CA ARG A 191 -33.89 -4.40 22.44
C ARG A 191 -35.25 -3.92 22.92
N SER A 192 -35.85 -2.93 22.28
CA SER A 192 -37.17 -2.43 22.67
C SER A 192 -38.25 -3.49 22.44
N GLU A 193 -38.20 -4.20 21.32
CA GLU A 193 -39.14 -5.28 21.03
C GLU A 193 -38.93 -6.51 21.92
N SER A 194 -37.68 -6.87 22.23
CA SER A 194 -37.38 -7.98 23.13
C SER A 194 -37.96 -7.79 24.53
N LYS A 195 -38.10 -6.54 25.01
CA LYS A 195 -38.68 -6.24 26.33
C LYS A 195 -40.20 -6.45 26.38
N LEU A 196 -40.86 -6.48 25.22
CA LEU A 196 -42.31 -6.68 25.11
C LEU A 196 -42.70 -8.17 25.08
N LEU A 197 -41.71 -9.08 25.01
CA LEU A 197 -41.97 -10.51 25.09
C LEU A 197 -42.26 -10.91 26.54
N THR A 198 -43.48 -11.38 26.80
CA THR A 198 -43.83 -12.07 28.04
C THR A 198 -43.18 -13.45 28.05
N ASP A 199 -42.67 -13.89 29.21
CA ASP A 199 -42.07 -15.23 29.37
C ASP A 199 -43.15 -16.30 29.15
N THR A 200 -43.32 -16.74 27.92
CA THR A 200 -43.99 -17.99 27.61
C THR A 200 -42.98 -19.07 28.00
N GLY A 201 -43.18 -19.74 29.13
CA GLY A 201 -42.26 -20.71 29.73
C GLY A 201 -41.89 -21.95 28.89
N GLU A 202 -42.07 -21.91 27.56
CA GLU A 202 -41.49 -22.87 26.63
C GLU A 202 -39.98 -22.63 26.51
N LYS A 203 -39.21 -23.44 27.23
CA LYS A 203 -37.78 -23.60 27.00
C LYS A 203 -37.58 -24.23 25.62
N THR A 204 -37.27 -23.44 24.60
CA THR A 204 -36.71 -23.97 23.36
C THR A 204 -35.36 -24.63 23.67
N PRO A 205 -35.13 -25.90 23.27
CA PRO A 205 -33.85 -26.55 23.54
C PRO A 205 -32.72 -25.77 22.86
N PRO A 206 -31.57 -25.58 23.54
CA PRO A 206 -30.47 -24.81 22.97
C PRO A 206 -29.94 -25.51 21.74
N ILE A 207 -30.05 -24.86 20.58
CA ILE A 207 -29.36 -25.28 19.36
C ILE A 207 -27.88 -25.02 19.62
N VAL A 208 -27.13 -26.07 19.97
CA VAL A 208 -25.70 -26.05 20.31
C VAL A 208 -24.87 -25.21 19.33
N TRP A 209 -25.20 -25.26 18.04
CA TRP A 209 -24.54 -24.50 16.99
C TRP A 209 -24.66 -22.97 17.12
N ARG A 210 -25.76 -22.45 17.68
CA ARG A 210 -25.93 -21.01 17.90
C ARG A 210 -25.04 -20.53 19.03
N GLU A 211 -25.03 -21.21 20.17
CA GLU A 211 -24.17 -20.86 21.29
C GLU A 211 -22.69 -21.00 20.91
N LEU A 212 -22.33 -22.05 20.16
CA LEU A 212 -20.99 -22.21 19.61
C LEU A 212 -20.61 -21.05 18.68
N ALA A 213 -21.50 -20.62 17.78
CA ALA A 213 -21.25 -19.49 16.90
C ALA A 213 -21.04 -18.17 17.67
N LYS A 214 -21.79 -17.93 18.75
CA LYS A 214 -21.58 -16.76 19.63
C LYS A 214 -20.19 -16.79 20.27
N VAL A 215 -19.79 -17.92 20.84
CA VAL A 215 -18.49 -18.09 21.50
C VAL A 215 -17.36 -17.92 20.49
N LEU A 216 -17.43 -18.58 19.34
CA LEU A 216 -16.41 -18.47 18.29
C LEU A 216 -16.31 -17.05 17.72
N ALA A 217 -17.43 -16.33 17.56
CA ALA A 217 -17.41 -14.94 17.12
C ALA A 217 -16.67 -14.03 18.12
N ILE A 218 -16.95 -14.19 19.42
CA ILE A 218 -16.30 -13.40 20.48
C ILE A 218 -14.80 -13.73 20.53
N LEU A 219 -14.44 -15.02 20.54
CA LEU A 219 -13.03 -15.45 20.58
C LEU A 219 -12.27 -14.98 19.34
N GLY A 220 -12.84 -15.13 18.14
CA GLY A 220 -12.25 -14.65 16.90
C GLY A 220 -12.06 -13.13 16.90
N MET A 221 -13.07 -12.38 17.36
CA MET A 221 -12.98 -10.92 17.49
C MET A 221 -11.89 -10.50 18.48
N LEU A 222 -11.78 -11.15 19.64
CA LEU A 222 -10.75 -10.85 20.62
C LEU A 222 -9.35 -11.21 20.10
N PHE A 223 -9.17 -12.40 19.55
CA PHE A 223 -7.86 -12.87 19.08
C PHE A 223 -7.37 -12.05 17.88
N PHE A 224 -8.14 -11.99 16.80
CA PHE A 224 -7.71 -11.28 15.60
C PHE A 224 -7.81 -9.75 15.74
N GLY A 225 -8.74 -9.26 16.55
CA GLY A 225 -8.82 -7.83 16.89
C GLY A 225 -7.60 -7.38 17.69
N THR A 226 -7.13 -8.15 18.67
CA THR A 226 -5.91 -7.80 19.41
C THR A 226 -4.65 -7.90 18.54
N MET A 227 -4.54 -8.91 17.68
CA MET A 227 -3.47 -8.97 16.68
C MET A 227 -3.49 -7.77 15.75
N PHE A 228 -4.67 -7.42 15.21
CA PHE A 228 -4.82 -6.30 14.31
C PHE A 228 -4.52 -4.97 15.00
N ALA A 229 -4.97 -4.78 16.25
CA ALA A 229 -4.61 -3.62 17.06
C ALA A 229 -3.10 -3.55 17.32
N GLY A 230 -2.49 -4.64 17.81
CA GLY A 230 -1.08 -4.68 18.18
C GLY A 230 -0.17 -4.40 16.98
N GLU A 231 -0.49 -5.00 15.83
CA GLU A 231 0.25 -4.73 14.60
C GLU A 231 -0.05 -3.33 14.05
N SER A 232 -1.28 -2.83 14.15
CA SER A 232 -1.62 -1.46 13.76
C SER A 232 -0.90 -0.43 14.62
N VAL A 233 -0.78 -0.67 15.93
CA VAL A 233 0.07 0.14 16.81
C VAL A 233 1.53 0.03 16.37
N ARG A 234 2.04 -1.17 16.07
CA ARG A 234 3.41 -1.34 15.56
C ARG A 234 3.66 -0.65 14.22
N SER A 235 2.65 -0.57 13.35
CA SER A 235 2.74 0.06 12.03
C SER A 235 2.47 1.58 12.07
N GLY A 236 1.64 2.04 13.00
CA GLY A 236 1.32 3.46 13.21
C GLY A 236 2.33 4.17 14.10
N SER A 237 2.93 3.43 15.02
CA SER A 237 4.14 3.83 15.73
C SER A 237 5.31 3.46 14.82
N HIS A 238 5.80 4.38 13.98
CA HIS A 238 7.12 4.19 13.39
C HIS A 238 8.15 4.05 14.52
N ARG A 239 8.39 2.83 15.00
CA ARG A 239 9.76 2.49 15.33
C ARG A 239 10.45 2.50 13.98
N ALA A 240 11.28 3.52 13.78
CA ALA A 240 12.35 3.47 12.81
C ALA A 240 12.88 2.04 12.81
N TYR A 241 12.93 1.41 11.64
CA TYR A 241 13.62 0.12 11.50
C TYR A 241 14.92 0.20 12.29
N VAL A 242 15.07 -0.67 13.28
CA VAL A 242 16.26 -0.71 14.13
C VAL A 242 17.14 -1.79 13.56
N PRO A 243 18.27 -1.44 12.91
CA PRO A 243 19.15 -2.45 12.35
C PRO A 243 19.69 -3.34 13.47
N THR A 244 19.73 -4.64 13.21
CA THR A 244 20.34 -5.63 14.10
C THR A 244 21.83 -5.31 14.32
N PRO A 245 22.45 -5.77 15.41
CA PRO A 245 23.89 -5.62 15.61
C PRO A 245 24.73 -6.16 14.44
N PHE A 246 24.25 -7.22 13.79
CA PHE A 246 24.88 -7.80 12.62
C PHE A 246 24.84 -6.86 11.41
N GLU A 247 23.69 -6.28 11.09
CA GLU A 247 23.54 -5.32 9.99
C GLU A 247 24.36 -4.05 10.25
N LYS A 248 24.40 -3.56 11.50
CA LYS A 248 25.28 -2.43 11.87
C LYS A 248 26.74 -2.76 11.65
N LYS A 249 27.20 -3.95 12.08
CA LYS A 249 28.57 -4.41 11.90
C LYS A 249 28.94 -4.56 10.42
N GLN A 250 28.04 -5.07 9.59
CA GLN A 250 28.27 -5.11 8.14
C GLN A 250 28.39 -3.70 7.55
N ALA A 251 27.55 -2.76 8.03
CA ALA A 251 27.59 -1.39 7.55
C ALA A 251 28.85 -0.62 7.93
N GLU A 252 29.62 -1.04 8.94
CA GLU A 252 30.88 -0.39 9.34
C GLU A 252 31.91 -0.39 8.20
N ALA A 253 31.92 -1.41 7.35
CA ALA A 253 32.78 -1.47 6.17
C ALA A 253 32.44 -0.40 5.10
N PHE A 254 31.28 0.24 5.22
CA PHE A 254 30.76 1.23 4.30
C PHE A 254 30.73 2.57 5.04
N GLY A 255 31.64 3.50 4.73
CA GLY A 255 31.83 4.71 5.53
C GLY A 255 30.55 5.55 5.69
N ALA A 256 30.03 5.67 6.92
CA ALA A 256 28.83 6.43 7.23
C ALA A 256 29.06 7.93 7.06
N ARG A 257 28.19 8.61 6.30
CA ARG A 257 28.26 10.05 6.10
C ARG A 257 26.88 10.69 6.08
N ASN A 258 26.87 12.01 6.26
CA ASN A 258 25.67 12.84 6.18
C ASN A 258 25.99 14.09 5.36
N TYR A 259 25.17 14.38 4.36
CA TYR A 259 25.20 15.64 3.62
C TYR A 259 24.11 16.56 4.17
N VAL A 260 24.42 17.85 4.30
CA VAL A 260 23.46 18.88 4.71
C VAL A 260 23.50 20.01 3.66
N ASN A 261 22.35 20.37 3.10
CA ASN A 261 22.28 21.47 2.14
C ASN A 261 22.18 22.83 2.85
N GLY A 262 22.17 23.93 2.09
CA GLY A 262 22.06 25.29 2.64
C GLY A 262 20.73 25.59 3.38
N ASN A 263 19.70 24.78 3.17
CA ASN A 263 18.39 24.91 3.82
C ASN A 263 18.26 24.06 5.09
N GLY A 264 19.29 23.26 5.42
CA GLY A 264 19.27 22.34 6.56
C GLY A 264 18.72 20.95 6.26
N ASP A 265 18.33 20.65 5.02
CA ASP A 265 17.89 19.30 4.63
C ASP A 265 19.07 18.33 4.66
N THR A 266 18.83 17.11 5.12
CA THR A 266 19.87 16.10 5.33
C THR A 266 19.72 14.90 4.39
N LEU A 267 20.83 14.39 3.87
CA LEU A 267 20.90 13.09 3.20
C LEU A 267 21.93 12.20 3.90
N ARG A 268 21.45 11.11 4.51
CA ARG A 268 22.32 10.06 5.05
C ARG A 268 22.75 9.15 3.90
N TYR A 269 24.04 8.82 3.88
CA TYR A 269 24.58 7.94 2.85
C TYR A 269 25.78 7.15 3.35
N ARG A 270 26.14 6.14 2.56
CA ARG A 270 27.36 5.36 2.73
C ARG A 270 28.29 5.63 1.55
N LEU A 271 29.58 5.67 1.81
CA LEU A 271 30.60 5.85 0.79
C LEU A 271 31.74 4.85 1.01
N ILE A 272 32.02 4.04 -0.01
CA ILE A 272 33.24 3.23 -0.09
C ILE A 272 34.21 3.94 -1.02
N THR A 273 35.48 4.01 -0.61
CA THR A 273 36.59 4.48 -1.45
C THR A 273 37.25 3.30 -2.17
N PRO A 274 37.99 3.53 -3.26
CA PRO A 274 38.87 2.52 -3.84
C PRO A 274 39.78 1.87 -2.77
N ILE A 275 40.13 0.59 -2.96
CA ILE A 275 41.18 -0.05 -2.16
C ILE A 275 42.47 0.76 -2.37
N ASP A 276 43.17 1.05 -1.27
CA ASP A 276 44.40 1.84 -1.25
C ASP A 276 44.27 3.16 -2.02
N TYR A 277 43.18 3.89 -1.76
CA TYR A 277 42.87 5.15 -2.43
C TYR A 277 44.06 6.11 -2.47
N ASP A 278 44.49 6.43 -3.70
CA ASP A 278 45.56 7.38 -4.00
C ASP A 278 44.96 8.75 -4.33
N SER A 279 45.17 9.73 -3.44
CA SER A 279 44.63 11.08 -3.59
C SER A 279 45.20 11.86 -4.78
N THR A 280 46.15 11.30 -5.52
CA THR A 280 46.70 11.89 -6.75
C THR A 280 46.04 11.37 -8.03
N LYS A 281 45.26 10.29 -7.93
CA LYS A 281 44.59 9.64 -9.08
C LYS A 281 43.09 9.94 -9.09
N GLN A 282 42.52 9.97 -10.30
CA GLN A 282 41.08 10.10 -10.50
C GLN A 282 40.42 8.74 -10.65
N TYR A 283 39.35 8.51 -9.89
CA TYR A 283 38.59 7.26 -9.91
C TYR A 283 37.13 7.49 -10.33
N PRO A 284 36.46 6.50 -10.96
CA PRO A 284 35.03 6.56 -11.21
C PRO A 284 34.19 6.71 -9.93
N LEU A 285 32.96 7.17 -10.09
CA LEU A 285 31.92 7.15 -9.07
C LEU A 285 30.76 6.27 -9.52
N VAL A 286 30.41 5.25 -8.75
CA VAL A 286 29.18 4.48 -8.94
C VAL A 286 28.15 4.93 -7.91
N VAL A 287 27.03 5.47 -8.40
CA VAL A 287 25.87 5.84 -7.61
C VAL A 287 24.92 4.65 -7.59
N CYS A 288 24.70 4.10 -6.40
CA CYS A 288 23.92 2.88 -6.24
C CYS A 288 22.62 3.20 -5.49
N LEU A 289 21.48 2.99 -6.15
CA LEU A 289 20.14 3.37 -5.67
C LEU A 289 19.35 2.14 -5.23
N HIS A 290 19.00 2.07 -3.95
CA HIS A 290 18.31 0.94 -3.36
C HIS A 290 16.83 0.81 -3.80
N HIS A 291 16.26 -0.39 -3.68
CA HIS A 291 14.81 -0.59 -3.90
C HIS A 291 13.96 0.00 -2.77
N GLY A 292 12.67 0.24 -3.01
CA GLY A 292 11.78 0.93 -2.04
C GLY A 292 11.59 0.24 -0.69
N GLY A 293 12.04 -1.01 -0.54
CA GLY A 293 12.03 -1.76 0.72
C GLY A 293 13.14 -1.36 1.69
N ALA A 294 14.09 -0.52 1.26
CA ALA A 294 15.19 -0.02 2.08
C ALA A 294 15.09 1.46 2.45
N HIS A 295 13.91 2.07 2.23
CA HIS A 295 13.65 3.39 2.77
C HIS A 295 13.88 3.42 4.29
N GLY A 296 14.45 4.52 4.77
CA GLY A 296 14.78 4.65 6.18
C GLY A 296 15.63 5.86 6.48
N THR A 297 16.00 5.98 7.75
CA THR A 297 16.92 7.01 8.23
C THR A 297 18.07 6.44 9.04
N ASP A 298 18.13 5.13 9.28
CA ASP A 298 19.12 4.46 10.11
C ASP A 298 20.56 4.43 9.52
N ASN A 299 20.71 4.81 8.26
CA ASN A 299 21.93 4.76 7.46
C ASN A 299 22.53 3.35 7.36
N VAL A 300 21.75 2.28 7.49
CA VAL A 300 22.22 0.88 7.36
C VAL A 300 21.41 0.14 6.30
N ARG A 301 20.09 0.26 6.33
CA ARG A 301 19.15 -0.52 5.52
C ARG A 301 19.33 -0.36 4.02
N GLN A 302 19.91 0.74 3.54
CA GLN A 302 20.24 0.85 2.12
C GLN A 302 21.14 -0.30 1.66
N LEU A 303 22.04 -0.79 2.51
CA LEU A 303 23.01 -1.84 2.15
C LEU A 303 22.36 -3.21 1.88
N THR A 304 21.16 -3.46 2.42
CA THR A 304 20.49 -4.77 2.28
C THR A 304 19.71 -4.92 0.96
N ALA A 305 19.71 -3.89 0.12
CA ALA A 305 18.71 -3.67 -0.92
C ALA A 305 19.23 -2.85 -2.13
N ASP A 306 20.54 -2.64 -2.16
CA ASP A 306 21.25 -1.75 -3.08
C ASP A 306 22.06 -2.61 -4.07
N PRO A 307 22.28 -2.18 -5.33
CA PRO A 307 23.23 -2.84 -6.24
C PRO A 307 24.72 -2.77 -5.78
N ALA A 308 25.06 -2.05 -4.71
CA ALA A 308 26.41 -1.95 -4.17
C ALA A 308 27.14 -3.30 -3.94
N PRO A 309 26.48 -4.39 -3.47
CA PRO A 309 27.08 -5.72 -3.38
C PRO A 309 27.57 -6.28 -4.72
N PHE A 310 27.10 -5.77 -5.86
CA PHE A 310 27.66 -6.15 -7.17
C PHE A 310 29.13 -5.75 -7.27
N LEU A 311 29.52 -4.68 -6.58
CA LEU A 311 30.85 -4.06 -6.66
C LEU A 311 31.67 -4.19 -5.38
N SER A 312 31.04 -4.38 -4.22
CA SER A 312 31.71 -4.24 -2.94
C SER A 312 32.49 -5.47 -2.46
N ASN A 313 32.49 -6.57 -3.21
CA ASN A 313 33.37 -7.72 -2.93
C ASN A 313 34.81 -7.42 -3.37
N ASP A 314 35.80 -8.02 -2.71
CA ASP A 314 37.22 -7.70 -2.90
C ASP A 314 37.67 -7.86 -4.37
N THR A 315 37.29 -8.97 -5.02
CA THR A 315 37.61 -9.21 -6.44
C THR A 315 37.17 -8.07 -7.36
N ASN A 316 35.93 -7.58 -7.18
CA ASN A 316 35.41 -6.49 -8.01
C ASN A 316 35.98 -5.13 -7.60
N ARG A 317 36.26 -4.91 -6.31
CA ARG A 317 36.91 -3.66 -5.85
C ARG A 317 38.35 -3.54 -6.34
N GLU A 318 39.07 -4.64 -6.45
CA GLU A 318 40.42 -4.69 -7.04
C GLU A 318 40.37 -4.50 -8.55
N LYS A 319 39.48 -5.22 -9.25
CA LYS A 319 39.36 -5.14 -10.71
C LYS A 319 38.81 -3.79 -11.19
N TYR A 320 37.89 -3.19 -10.44
CA TYR A 320 37.21 -1.95 -10.79
C TYR A 320 37.31 -0.91 -9.66
N PRO A 321 38.50 -0.32 -9.45
CA PRO A 321 38.70 0.63 -8.37
C PRO A 321 37.84 1.88 -8.60
N ALA A 322 36.87 2.11 -7.72
CA ALA A 322 35.89 3.18 -7.82
C ALA A 322 35.38 3.62 -6.45
N PHE A 323 34.83 4.83 -6.39
CA PHE A 323 33.97 5.24 -5.29
C PHE A 323 32.59 4.60 -5.47
N ILE A 324 32.01 4.08 -4.38
CA ILE A 324 30.65 3.54 -4.36
C ILE A 324 29.83 4.39 -3.41
N PHE A 325 28.85 5.12 -3.94
CA PHE A 325 28.01 6.06 -3.20
C PHE A 325 26.58 5.52 -3.10
N MET A 326 26.10 5.36 -1.87
CA MET A 326 24.86 4.68 -1.54
C MET A 326 23.97 5.60 -0.68
N PRO A 327 23.19 6.50 -1.31
CA PRO A 327 22.27 7.38 -0.59
C PRO A 327 21.09 6.59 0.00
N GLN A 328 20.67 6.94 1.22
CA GLN A 328 19.45 6.38 1.82
C GLN A 328 18.27 7.33 1.56
N CYS A 329 17.25 6.84 0.86
CA CYS A 329 16.01 7.56 0.66
C CYS A 329 15.09 7.40 1.90
N PRO A 330 14.54 8.48 2.48
CA PRO A 330 13.64 8.40 3.61
C PRO A 330 12.27 7.81 3.22
N GLU A 331 11.54 7.30 4.21
CA GLU A 331 10.17 6.81 4.00
C GLU A 331 9.26 7.93 3.49
N GLY A 332 8.41 7.62 2.51
CA GLY A 332 7.48 8.57 1.89
C GLY A 332 8.06 9.38 0.72
N TYR A 333 9.34 9.15 0.38
CA TYR A 333 10.02 9.78 -0.76
C TYR A 333 10.57 8.72 -1.71
N GLY A 334 10.94 9.13 -2.91
CA GLY A 334 11.69 8.32 -3.88
C GLY A 334 12.91 9.05 -4.42
N PHE A 335 13.69 8.35 -5.26
CA PHE A 335 14.82 8.95 -5.97
C PHE A 335 14.39 9.75 -7.21
N GLY A 336 13.10 9.75 -7.57
CA GLY A 336 12.57 10.40 -8.77
C GLY A 336 12.01 9.42 -9.80
N GLY A 337 11.43 9.95 -10.88
CA GLY A 337 10.89 9.16 -11.99
C GLY A 337 9.47 8.60 -11.80
N ILE A 338 8.79 8.93 -10.70
CA ILE A 338 7.38 8.59 -10.46
C ILE A 338 6.58 9.88 -10.35
N ASP A 339 5.65 10.10 -11.29
CA ASP A 339 4.86 11.33 -11.36
C ASP A 339 4.05 11.55 -10.07
N GLY A 340 4.14 12.76 -9.51
CA GLY A 340 3.41 13.15 -8.30
C GLY A 340 3.92 12.56 -6.98
N TYR A 341 5.01 11.78 -7.00
CA TYR A 341 5.62 11.23 -5.80
C TYR A 341 6.76 12.13 -5.29
N PRO A 342 6.84 12.46 -3.98
CA PRO A 342 7.94 13.28 -3.44
C PRO A 342 9.31 12.67 -3.71
N THR A 343 10.32 13.51 -4.00
CA THR A 343 11.66 13.05 -4.41
C THR A 343 12.78 13.67 -3.59
N ILE A 344 13.92 12.98 -3.54
CA ILE A 344 15.17 13.47 -2.95
C ILE A 344 16.31 13.66 -3.97
N ASP A 345 16.01 13.58 -5.27
CA ASP A 345 16.97 13.68 -6.38
C ASP A 345 17.91 14.88 -6.25
N THR A 346 17.38 16.06 -5.96
CA THR A 346 18.18 17.28 -5.78
C THR A 346 19.20 17.15 -4.64
N LEU A 347 18.82 16.50 -3.52
CA LEU A 347 19.75 16.23 -2.41
C LEU A 347 20.85 15.25 -2.83
N VAL A 348 20.50 14.23 -3.61
CA VAL A 348 21.46 13.25 -4.12
C VAL A 348 22.46 13.91 -5.07
N PHE A 349 22.01 14.73 -6.01
CA PHE A 349 22.90 15.47 -6.93
C PHE A 349 23.83 16.43 -6.19
N ASN A 350 23.32 17.12 -5.16
CA ASN A 350 24.13 18.03 -4.36
C ASN A 350 25.16 17.28 -3.50
N ALA A 351 24.80 16.12 -2.96
CA ALA A 351 25.73 15.25 -2.25
C ALA A 351 26.85 14.75 -3.17
N ILE A 352 26.54 14.35 -4.41
CA ILE A 352 27.54 13.98 -5.43
C ILE A 352 28.54 15.12 -5.64
N LYS A 353 28.05 16.34 -5.90
CA LYS A 353 28.90 17.54 -6.04
C LYS A 353 29.73 17.83 -4.79
N SER A 354 29.21 17.53 -3.60
CA SER A 354 29.94 17.69 -2.34
C SER A 354 31.07 16.67 -2.20
N ILE A 355 30.84 15.42 -2.60
CA ILE A 355 31.87 14.35 -2.56
C ILE A 355 33.00 14.70 -3.54
N GLU A 356 32.69 15.26 -4.70
CA GLU A 356 33.68 15.68 -5.71
C GLU A 356 34.57 16.84 -5.27
N LYS A 357 34.12 17.65 -4.31
CA LYS A 357 34.97 18.65 -3.67
C LYS A 357 35.95 18.04 -2.68
N GLN A 358 35.67 16.84 -2.19
CA GLN A 358 36.46 16.13 -1.18
C GLN A 358 37.42 15.11 -1.80
N TYR A 359 37.07 14.55 -2.96
CA TYR A 359 37.79 13.46 -3.60
C TYR A 359 38.04 13.72 -5.08
N LEU A 360 39.19 13.26 -5.59
CA LEU A 360 39.48 13.25 -7.02
C LEU A 360 38.62 12.19 -7.75
N ILE A 361 37.39 12.57 -8.10
CA ILE A 361 36.48 11.76 -8.91
C ILE A 361 36.64 12.14 -10.39
N ASP A 362 36.71 11.14 -11.25
CA ASP A 362 36.65 11.32 -12.70
C ASP A 362 35.21 11.69 -13.12
N ALA A 363 34.98 12.98 -13.35
CA ALA A 363 33.69 13.52 -13.79
C ALA A 363 33.20 13.00 -15.17
N LYS A 364 34.05 12.28 -15.92
CA LYS A 364 33.66 11.58 -17.15
C LYS A 364 33.31 10.11 -16.93
N ARG A 365 33.46 9.58 -15.71
CA ARG A 365 33.15 8.20 -15.33
C ARG A 365 32.27 8.15 -14.09
N ARG A 366 31.09 8.77 -14.18
CA ARG A 366 30.01 8.59 -13.19
C ARG A 366 28.99 7.61 -13.71
N TYR A 367 28.63 6.63 -12.92
CA TYR A 367 27.68 5.60 -13.29
C TYR A 367 26.51 5.60 -12.31
N VAL A 368 25.31 5.25 -12.76
CA VAL A 368 24.17 5.03 -11.88
C VAL A 368 23.59 3.63 -12.08
N ILE A 369 23.43 2.91 -10.98
CA ILE A 369 22.80 1.58 -10.95
C ILE A 369 21.66 1.66 -9.94
N GLY A 370 20.50 1.11 -10.27
CA GLY A 370 19.37 1.17 -9.34
C GLY A 370 18.34 0.08 -9.57
N ILE A 371 17.76 -0.39 -8.47
CA ILE A 371 16.81 -1.51 -8.44
C ILE A 371 15.42 -0.99 -8.06
N SER A 372 14.37 -1.35 -8.81
CA SER A 372 12.97 -1.03 -8.49
C SER A 372 12.75 0.48 -8.31
N GLY A 373 12.45 0.97 -7.10
CA GLY A 373 12.42 2.40 -6.77
C GLY A 373 13.72 3.13 -7.15
N GLY A 374 14.88 2.50 -6.95
CA GLY A 374 16.16 2.98 -7.45
C GLY A 374 16.28 2.86 -8.97
N GLY A 375 15.61 1.91 -9.61
CA GLY A 375 15.53 1.77 -11.07
C GLY A 375 14.77 2.93 -11.73
N TYR A 376 13.66 3.37 -11.14
CA TYR A 376 12.99 4.62 -11.52
C TYR A 376 13.92 5.82 -11.31
N GLY A 377 14.64 5.85 -10.19
CA GLY A 377 15.69 6.85 -9.91
C GLY A 377 16.79 6.89 -10.98
N SER A 378 17.31 5.74 -11.41
CA SER A 378 18.34 5.64 -12.45
C SER A 378 17.85 6.22 -13.78
N TRP A 379 16.63 5.86 -14.20
CA TRP A 379 16.01 6.44 -15.39
C TRP A 379 15.83 7.96 -15.25
N HIS A 380 15.34 8.43 -14.11
CA HIS A 380 15.16 9.85 -13.80
C HIS A 380 16.48 10.63 -13.84
N PHE A 381 17.54 10.08 -13.26
CA PHE A 381 18.85 10.72 -13.16
C PHE A 381 19.46 10.98 -14.52
N ILE A 382 19.51 9.96 -15.39
CA ILE A 382 20.03 10.15 -16.74
C ILE A 382 19.10 10.97 -17.63
N SER A 383 17.79 10.98 -17.37
CA SER A 383 16.83 11.73 -18.17
C SER A 383 16.86 13.23 -17.88
N THR A 384 17.10 13.60 -16.62
CA THR A 384 17.09 15.00 -16.17
C THR A 384 18.47 15.63 -16.13
N HIS A 385 19.51 14.83 -15.92
CA HIS A 385 20.90 15.26 -15.88
C HIS A 385 21.80 14.34 -16.73
N PRO A 386 21.51 14.18 -18.04
CA PRO A 386 22.28 13.31 -18.93
C PRO A 386 23.77 13.68 -18.99
N GLU A 387 24.11 14.94 -18.73
CA GLU A 387 25.48 15.43 -18.68
C GLU A 387 26.26 14.97 -17.45
N MET A 388 25.59 14.52 -16.39
CA MET A 388 26.26 14.12 -15.15
C MET A 388 26.82 12.70 -15.23
N PHE A 389 26.16 11.81 -15.98
CA PHE A 389 26.46 10.37 -16.00
C PHE A 389 27.09 9.94 -17.33
N ALA A 390 27.94 8.92 -17.24
CA ALA A 390 28.62 8.27 -18.35
C ALA A 390 27.92 6.97 -18.78
N ALA A 391 27.17 6.33 -17.88
CA ALA A 391 26.37 5.15 -18.16
C ALA A 391 25.34 4.88 -17.05
N ALA A 392 24.32 4.08 -17.37
CA ALA A 392 23.34 3.62 -16.41
C ALA A 392 22.96 2.14 -16.55
N ILE A 393 22.63 1.53 -15.41
CA ILE A 393 22.02 0.20 -15.30
C ILE A 393 20.72 0.31 -14.50
N PRO A 394 19.59 0.64 -15.14
CA PRO A 394 18.26 0.61 -14.52
C PRO A 394 17.73 -0.82 -14.46
N ILE A 395 17.29 -1.27 -13.27
CA ILE A 395 16.80 -2.63 -13.02
C ILE A 395 15.36 -2.56 -12.48
N CYS A 396 14.41 -3.19 -13.16
CA CYS A 396 12.99 -3.29 -12.74
C CYS A 396 12.32 -1.95 -12.39
N GLY A 397 12.67 -0.88 -13.09
CA GLY A 397 12.03 0.44 -12.97
C GLY A 397 11.24 0.82 -14.22
N GLY A 398 10.90 2.10 -14.36
CA GLY A 398 10.28 2.65 -15.56
C GLY A 398 10.84 4.03 -15.90
N GLY A 399 10.91 4.34 -17.19
CA GLY A 399 11.26 5.67 -17.69
C GLY A 399 10.15 6.22 -18.57
N HIS A 400 10.03 7.55 -18.66
CA HIS A 400 9.05 8.16 -19.54
C HIS A 400 9.57 8.26 -20.98
N ALA A 401 8.82 7.73 -21.94
CA ALA A 401 9.14 7.79 -23.37
C ALA A 401 9.52 9.19 -23.91
N ARG A 402 9.02 10.27 -23.28
CA ARG A 402 9.38 11.66 -23.61
C ARG A 402 10.88 11.94 -23.58
N TYR A 403 11.66 11.19 -22.80
CA TYR A 403 13.10 11.37 -22.68
C TYR A 403 13.92 10.61 -23.72
N GLY A 404 13.31 9.85 -24.63
CA GLY A 404 14.04 9.02 -25.60
C GLY A 404 15.11 9.78 -26.39
N LYS A 405 14.80 11.00 -26.85
CA LYS A 405 15.77 11.87 -27.56
C LYS A 405 16.95 12.32 -26.70
N ALA A 406 16.72 12.59 -25.41
CA ALA A 406 17.77 13.04 -24.49
C ALA A 406 18.79 11.93 -24.19
N LEU A 407 18.41 10.67 -24.40
CA LEU A 407 19.20 9.50 -24.04
C LEU A 407 19.86 8.78 -25.23
N VAL A 408 19.78 9.35 -26.45
CA VAL A 408 20.34 8.74 -27.67
C VAL A 408 21.82 8.36 -27.53
N ASN A 409 22.60 9.23 -26.86
CA ASN A 409 24.04 9.04 -26.67
C ASN A 409 24.41 8.46 -25.30
N MET A 410 23.43 8.15 -24.45
CA MET A 410 23.68 7.62 -23.10
C MET A 410 23.87 6.10 -23.18
N PRO A 411 25.04 5.56 -22.78
CA PRO A 411 25.21 4.12 -22.61
C PRO A 411 24.28 3.58 -21.53
N ILE A 412 23.33 2.72 -21.91
CA ILE A 412 22.34 2.13 -21.01
C ILE A 412 22.37 0.62 -21.18
N TRP A 413 22.36 -0.11 -20.08
CA TRP A 413 22.04 -1.54 -20.04
C TRP A 413 20.92 -1.78 -19.03
N ALA A 414 19.68 -1.82 -19.53
CA ALA A 414 18.49 -1.99 -18.72
C ALA A 414 18.13 -3.48 -18.56
N PHE A 415 17.54 -3.81 -17.40
CA PHE A 415 17.10 -5.17 -17.07
C PHE A 415 15.68 -5.18 -16.52
N HIS A 416 14.87 -6.16 -16.90
CA HIS A 416 13.51 -6.30 -16.40
C HIS A 416 12.99 -7.75 -16.47
N GLY A 417 12.14 -8.16 -15.52
CA GLY A 417 11.40 -9.42 -15.61
C GLY A 417 10.11 -9.27 -16.42
N ALA A 418 9.86 -10.14 -17.38
CA ALA A 418 8.67 -10.05 -18.23
C ALA A 418 7.34 -10.24 -17.46
N ARG A 419 7.39 -10.83 -16.26
CA ARG A 419 6.25 -11.12 -15.40
C ARG A 419 6.20 -10.22 -14.17
N ASP A 420 6.96 -9.12 -14.17
CA ASP A 420 6.97 -8.16 -13.06
C ASP A 420 5.58 -7.53 -12.88
N ARG A 421 5.03 -7.69 -11.67
CA ARG A 421 3.72 -7.16 -11.27
C ARG A 421 3.82 -6.00 -10.28
N LEU A 422 5.02 -5.67 -9.81
CA LEU A 422 5.28 -4.56 -8.89
C LEU A 422 5.68 -3.31 -9.66
N ALA A 423 6.58 -3.46 -10.64
CA ALA A 423 6.91 -2.43 -11.62
C ALA A 423 6.60 -3.00 -13.01
N PRO A 424 5.53 -2.58 -13.69
CA PRO A 424 5.18 -3.17 -14.98
C PRO A 424 6.29 -3.02 -16.01
N VAL A 425 6.66 -4.14 -16.66
CA VAL A 425 7.71 -4.20 -17.70
C VAL A 425 7.51 -3.21 -18.85
N SER A 426 6.26 -2.80 -19.10
CA SER A 426 5.92 -1.76 -20.08
C SER A 426 6.70 -0.46 -19.84
N GLY A 427 6.91 -0.07 -18.58
CA GLY A 427 7.64 1.16 -18.25
C GLY A 427 9.10 1.15 -18.72
N THR A 428 9.76 -0.01 -18.79
CA THR A 428 11.10 -0.13 -19.40
C THR A 428 11.01 -0.27 -20.92
N ARG A 429 10.08 -1.08 -21.44
CA ARG A 429 9.91 -1.27 -22.89
C ARG A 429 9.61 0.05 -23.62
N GLU A 430 8.76 0.90 -23.06
CA GLU A 430 8.37 2.19 -23.66
C GLU A 430 9.54 3.16 -23.82
N ILE A 431 10.38 3.32 -22.79
CA ILE A 431 11.55 4.19 -22.87
C ILE A 431 12.63 3.60 -23.78
N ILE A 432 12.87 2.29 -23.74
CA ILE A 432 13.81 1.62 -24.66
C ILE A 432 13.39 1.88 -26.11
N HIS A 433 12.12 1.63 -26.43
CA HIS A 433 11.57 1.88 -27.77
C HIS A 433 11.69 3.35 -28.17
N ALA A 434 11.44 4.29 -27.25
CA ALA A 434 11.57 5.72 -27.53
C ALA A 434 13.02 6.14 -27.83
N ILE A 435 14.00 5.54 -27.15
CA ILE A 435 15.44 5.79 -27.41
C ILE A 435 15.82 5.23 -28.77
N GLU A 436 15.43 3.99 -29.08
CA GLU A 436 15.69 3.34 -30.38
C GLU A 436 15.08 4.13 -31.53
N LYS A 437 13.83 4.58 -31.39
CA LYS A 437 13.14 5.43 -32.36
C LYS A 437 13.85 6.77 -32.58
N ALA A 438 14.55 7.28 -31.56
CA ALA A 438 15.37 8.49 -31.66
C ALA A 438 16.79 8.24 -32.21
N GLY A 439 17.14 6.98 -32.54
CA GLY A 439 18.43 6.59 -33.09
C GLY A 439 19.46 6.11 -32.06
N GLY A 440 19.08 6.01 -30.78
CA GLY A 440 19.94 5.45 -29.74
C GLY A 440 20.01 3.94 -29.78
N LYS A 441 20.97 3.34 -29.06
CA LYS A 441 21.20 1.89 -29.04
C LYS A 441 21.37 1.37 -27.60
N PRO A 442 20.33 1.47 -26.75
CA PRO A 442 20.41 0.94 -25.40
C PRO A 442 20.49 -0.59 -25.44
N LYS A 443 21.24 -1.19 -24.51
CA LYS A 443 21.14 -2.63 -24.25
C LYS A 443 19.93 -2.88 -23.36
N TYR A 444 19.13 -3.89 -23.70
CA TYR A 444 17.99 -4.31 -22.90
C TYR A 444 17.97 -5.82 -22.75
N SER A 445 17.95 -6.30 -21.52
CA SER A 445 17.87 -7.71 -21.18
C SER A 445 16.58 -7.98 -20.41
N GLU A 446 15.65 -8.69 -21.05
CA GLU A 446 14.37 -9.03 -20.46
C GLU A 446 14.31 -10.53 -20.11
N PHE A 447 14.04 -10.85 -18.85
CA PHE A 447 13.95 -12.22 -18.36
C PHE A 447 12.52 -12.74 -18.50
N ALA A 448 12.26 -13.55 -19.54
CA ALA A 448 10.92 -14.06 -19.87
C ALA A 448 10.24 -14.85 -18.72
N TYR A 449 11.03 -15.49 -17.87
CA TYR A 449 10.55 -16.31 -16.75
C TYR A 449 10.29 -15.52 -15.47
N ALA A 450 10.92 -14.35 -15.32
CA ALA A 450 11.09 -13.71 -14.02
C ALA A 450 10.03 -12.63 -13.72
N GLY A 451 9.74 -12.47 -12.43
CA GLY A 451 8.96 -11.37 -11.86
C GLY A 451 9.85 -10.19 -11.47
N HIS A 452 9.61 -9.60 -10.29
CA HIS A 452 10.35 -8.41 -9.82
C HIS A 452 11.78 -8.73 -9.34
N ASP A 453 12.01 -9.95 -8.87
CA ASP A 453 13.20 -10.32 -8.11
C ASP A 453 14.37 -10.81 -8.99
N ILE A 454 14.87 -9.98 -9.90
CA ILE A 454 15.92 -10.37 -10.87
C ILE A 454 17.34 -9.90 -10.52
N TRP A 455 17.54 -9.22 -9.40
CA TRP A 455 18.85 -8.58 -9.08
C TRP A 455 20.01 -9.58 -8.99
N ASN A 456 19.75 -10.85 -8.61
CA ASN A 456 20.78 -11.89 -8.66
C ASN A 456 21.11 -12.27 -10.11
N ASP A 457 20.10 -12.46 -10.98
CA ASP A 457 20.31 -12.71 -12.41
C ASP A 457 21.08 -11.56 -13.08
N VAL A 458 20.81 -10.31 -12.67
CA VAL A 458 21.54 -9.12 -13.15
C VAL A 458 22.97 -9.08 -12.62
N ARG A 459 23.19 -9.34 -11.32
CA ARG A 459 24.55 -9.42 -10.74
C ARG A 459 25.41 -10.41 -11.51
N ASP A 460 24.83 -11.54 -11.89
CA ASP A 460 25.52 -12.65 -12.53
C ASP A 460 25.53 -12.51 -14.07
N ALA A 461 25.01 -11.40 -14.61
CA ALA A 461 25.00 -11.13 -16.04
C ALA A 461 26.44 -11.02 -16.60
N PRO A 462 26.81 -11.85 -17.59
CA PRO A 462 28.18 -11.89 -18.09
C PRO A 462 28.67 -10.54 -18.62
N GLY A 463 29.82 -10.09 -18.13
CA GLY A 463 30.47 -8.85 -18.58
C GLY A 463 29.75 -7.56 -18.20
N LEU A 464 28.79 -7.58 -17.27
CA LEU A 464 28.06 -6.38 -16.84
C LEU A 464 28.99 -5.27 -16.35
N LEU A 465 29.90 -5.61 -15.43
CA LEU A 465 30.84 -4.64 -14.86
C LEU A 465 31.94 -4.24 -15.84
N ASP A 466 32.47 -5.19 -16.62
CA ASP A 466 33.42 -4.88 -17.70
C ASP A 466 32.82 -3.87 -18.69
N TRP A 467 31.53 -4.06 -19.05
CA TRP A 467 30.80 -3.13 -19.90
C TRP A 467 30.63 -1.77 -19.22
N LEU A 468 30.25 -1.71 -17.94
CA LEU A 468 30.04 -0.47 -17.21
C LEU A 468 31.31 0.38 -17.14
N PHE A 469 32.43 -0.22 -16.71
CA PHE A 469 33.69 0.48 -16.52
C PHE A 469 34.42 0.82 -17.82
N ALA A 470 34.03 0.21 -18.94
CA ALA A 470 34.47 0.64 -20.27
C ALA A 470 33.82 1.97 -20.72
N GLN A 471 32.70 2.39 -20.09
CA GLN A 471 32.00 3.60 -20.49
C GLN A 471 32.71 4.87 -19.98
N LYS A 472 32.83 5.87 -20.86
CA LYS A 472 33.33 7.19 -20.53
C LYS A 472 32.56 8.23 -21.32
N ARG A 473 32.07 9.26 -20.62
CA ARG A 473 31.42 10.40 -21.27
C ARG A 473 32.45 11.12 -22.15
N LYS A 474 32.09 11.34 -23.42
CA LYS A 474 32.98 11.97 -24.42
C LYS A 474 33.33 13.40 -24.00
#